data_AF-A0A4R4R1R5-F1
#
_entry.id   AF-A0A4R4R1R5-F1
#
_cell.length_a   1.000
_cell.length_b   1.000
_cell.length_c   1.000
_cell.angle_alpha   90.00
_cell.angle_beta   90.00
_cell.angle_gamma   90.00
#
_symmetry.space_group_name_H-M   'P 1'
#
loop_
_entity.id
_entity.type
_entity.pdbx_description
1 polymer ?
#
loop_
_entity_poly.entity_id
_entity_poly.type
_entity_poly.pdbx_seq_one_letter_code
_entity_poly.pdbx_strand_id
1 'polypeptide(L)' 'MASRIYRVHVFDAEYEVLHQRVFTQQLDLEGPGVDGILDRLLQALTRAALAANEPMDSPRLEIRDARTGTKVLDWTGA' A
#
# COMPACT_ATOMS: atom_id res chain seq x y z
N MET A 1 9.38 14.25 14.19
CA MET A 1 8.92 13.89 12.84
C MET A 1 7.44 13.55 12.93
N ALA A 2 6.64 13.95 11.95
CA ALA A 2 5.18 13.92 12.06
C ALA A 2 4.63 12.84 11.13
N SER A 3 4.16 11.75 11.72
CA SER A 3 3.32 10.77 11.03
C SER A 3 2.16 11.49 10.34
N ARG A 4 1.95 11.21 9.05
CA ARG A 4 0.83 11.76 8.28
C ARG A 4 -0.16 10.66 7.92
N ILE A 5 -1.40 11.05 7.64
CA ILE A 5 -2.40 10.11 7.15
C ILE A 5 -2.18 9.94 5.65
N TYR A 6 -1.96 8.70 5.24
CA TYR A 6 -1.84 8.30 3.86
C TYR A 6 -2.94 7.32 3.49
N ARG A 7 -3.28 7.30 2.20
CA ARG A 7 -4.07 6.24 1.59
C ARG A 7 -3.10 5.18 1.08
N VAL A 8 -3.30 3.95 1.53
CA VAL A 8 -2.51 2.78 1.17
C VAL A 8 -3.40 1.90 0.31
N HIS A 9 -2.96 1.64 -0.92
CA HIS A 9 -3.63 0.78 -1.87
C HIS A 9 -2.72 -0.41 -2.17
N VAL A 10 -3.31 -1.57 -2.43
CA VAL A 10 -2.60 -2.68 -3.06
C VAL A 10 -2.93 -2.71 -4.55
N PHE A 11 -1.89 -2.87 -5.35
CA PHE A 11 -1.93 -2.82 -6.80
C PHE A 11 -1.29 -4.09 -7.35
N ASP A 12 -1.93 -4.73 -8.31
CA ASP A 12 -1.26 -5.73 -9.11
C ASP A 12 -0.58 -5.04 -10.31
N ALA A 13 0.76 -5.07 -10.33
CA ALA A 13 1.55 -4.46 -11.39
C ALA A 13 1.41 -5.16 -12.74
N GLU A 14 1.01 -6.43 -12.76
CA GLU A 14 0.95 -7.25 -13.97
C GLU A 14 -0.34 -7.00 -14.77
N TYR A 15 -1.46 -6.81 -14.08
CA TYR A 15 -2.77 -6.54 -14.71
C TYR A 15 -3.22 -5.07 -14.59
N GLU A 16 -2.41 -4.22 -13.94
CA GLU A 16 -2.73 -2.84 -13.59
C GLU A 16 -4.06 -2.67 -12.84
N VAL A 17 -4.47 -3.67 -12.05
CA VAL A 17 -5.73 -3.66 -11.31
C VAL A 17 -5.49 -3.11 -9.91
N LEU A 18 -6.14 -1.98 -9.62
CA LEU A 18 -6.28 -1.47 -8.26
C LEU A 18 -7.31 -2.31 -7.51
N HIS A 19 -6.89 -2.90 -6.38
CA HIS A 19 -7.85 -3.42 -5.42
C HIS A 19 -8.73 -2.26 -4.94
N GLN A 20 -10.05 -2.37 -5.11
CA GLN A 20 -10.97 -1.22 -4.99
C GLN A 20 -11.07 -0.62 -3.58
N ARG A 21 -10.47 -1.26 -2.57
CA ARG A 21 -10.51 -0.78 -1.19
C ARG A 21 -9.37 0.18 -0.89
N VAL A 22 -9.75 1.42 -0.57
CA VAL A 22 -8.87 2.46 -0.06
C VAL A 22 -8.68 2.25 1.45
N PHE A 23 -7.44 2.02 1.90
CA PHE A 23 -7.13 1.97 3.32
C PHE A 23 -6.45 3.25 3.76
N THR A 24 -6.99 3.97 4.75
CA THR A 24 -6.29 5.12 5.34
C THR A 24 -5.47 4.66 6.53
N GLN A 25 -4.15 4.88 6.49
CA GLN A 25 -3.25 4.59 7.60
C GLN A 25 -2.38 5.79 7.95
N GLN A 26 -2.09 5.95 9.23
CA GLN A 26 -1.13 6.93 9.72
C GLN A 26 0.26 6.33 9.62
N LEU A 27 1.08 6.85 8.71
CA LEU A 27 2.45 6.38 8.46
C LEU A 27 3.43 7.52 8.69
N ASP A 28 4.59 7.17 9.25
CA ASP A 28 5.77 8.02 9.22
C ASP A 28 6.71 7.46 8.16
N LEU A 29 6.69 8.05 6.96
CA LEU A 29 7.47 7.56 5.82
C LEU A 29 8.98 7.81 5.98
N GLU A 30 9.37 8.69 6.90
CA GLU A 30 10.77 9.04 7.18
C GLU A 30 11.26 8.42 8.51
N GLY A 31 10.38 7.69 9.20
CA GLY A 31 10.66 7.07 10.48
C GLY A 31 11.47 5.78 10.36
N PRO A 32 12.28 5.44 11.38
CA PRO A 32 12.97 4.16 11.41
C PRO A 32 11.98 2.99 11.43
N GLY A 33 12.19 2.01 10.55
CA GLY A 33 11.36 0.80 10.48
C GLY A 33 10.12 0.91 9.59
N VAL A 34 9.99 1.99 8.79
CA VAL A 34 8.91 2.13 7.80
C VAL A 34 8.86 0.94 6.86
N ASP A 35 9.99 0.44 6.36
CA ASP A 35 10.05 -0.70 5.43
C ASP A 35 9.36 -1.94 6.01
N GLY A 36 9.59 -2.24 7.30
CA GLY A 36 8.93 -3.36 7.98
C GLY A 36 7.43 -3.15 8.19
N ILE A 37 6.96 -1.90 8.29
CA ILE A 37 5.52 -1.57 8.31
C ILE A 37 4.93 -1.77 6.92
N LEU A 38 5.62 -1.31 5.87
CA LEU A 38 5.20 -1.45 4.48
C LEU A 38 5.12 -2.93 4.06
N ASP A 39 6.10 -3.75 4.45
CA ASP A 39 6.06 -5.18 4.16
C ASP A 39 4.88 -5.89 4.84
N ARG A 40 4.59 -5.56 6.10
CA ARG A 40 3.41 -6.11 6.79
C ARG A 40 2.11 -5.66 6.13
N LEU A 41 2.04 -4.39 5.69
CA LEU A 41 0.90 -3.84 4.97
C LEU A 41 0.70 -4.57 3.64
N LEU A 42 1.77 -4.77 2.88
CA LEU A 42 1.75 -5.46 1.60
C LEU A 42 1.20 -6.88 1.81
N GLN A 43 1.79 -7.65 2.73
CA GLN A 43 1.33 -9.01 3.04
C GLN A 43 -0.14 -9.07 3.48
N ALA A 44 -0.57 -8.15 4.36
CA ALA A 44 -1.94 -8.12 4.86
C ALA A 44 -2.95 -7.80 3.74
N LEU A 45 -2.64 -6.83 2.89
CA LEU A 45 -3.51 -6.42 1.79
C LEU A 45 -3.53 -7.44 0.66
N THR A 46 -2.38 -8.03 0.30
CA THR A 46 -2.32 -9.13 -0.68
C THR A 46 -3.13 -10.33 -0.21
N ARG A 47 -3.05 -10.70 1.08
CA ARG A 47 -3.91 -11.77 1.63
C ARG A 47 -5.40 -11.44 1.54
N ALA A 48 -5.78 -10.19 1.81
CA ALA A 48 -7.18 -9.77 1.69
C ALA A 48 -7.68 -9.80 0.24
N ALA A 49 -6.84 -9.38 -0.72
CA ALA A 49 -7.13 -9.42 -2.14
C ALA A 49 -7.28 -10.86 -2.64
N LEU A 50 -6.35 -11.76 -2.29
CA LEU A 50 -6.45 -13.19 -2.62
C LEU A 50 -7.70 -13.83 -2.01
N ALA A 51 -8.07 -13.47 -0.77
CA ALA A 51 -9.30 -13.94 -0.14
C ALA A 51 -10.58 -13.43 -0.84
N ALA A 52 -10.49 -12.29 -1.55
CA ALA A 52 -11.55 -11.76 -2.39
C ALA A 52 -11.56 -12.37 -3.82
N ASN A 53 -10.68 -13.34 -4.10
CA ASN A 53 -10.42 -13.91 -5.43
C ASN A 53 -9.90 -12.88 -6.44
N GLU A 54 -9.21 -11.84 -5.99
CA GLU A 54 -8.51 -10.91 -6.86
C GLU A 54 -7.10 -11.49 -7.18
N PRO A 55 -6.71 -11.57 -8.47
CA PRO A 55 -5.37 -11.99 -8.85
C PRO A 55 -4.35 -10.96 -8.35
N MET A 56 -3.24 -11.45 -7.80
CA MET A 56 -2.17 -10.65 -7.21
C MET A 56 -0.83 -11.30 -7.58
N ASP A 57 -0.53 -11.35 -8.88
CA ASP A 57 0.68 -12.01 -9.40
C ASP A 57 1.93 -11.15 -9.11
N SER A 58 1.79 -9.82 -9.20
CA SER A 58 2.86 -8.86 -8.89
C SER A 58 2.39 -7.77 -7.89
N PRO A 59 2.21 -8.11 -6.59
CA PRO A 59 1.62 -7.20 -5.62
C PRO A 59 2.55 -6.03 -5.28
N ARG A 60 2.01 -4.82 -5.30
CA ARG A 60 2.68 -3.56 -4.94
C ARG A 60 1.81 -2.74 -4.00
N LEU A 61 2.45 -1.93 -3.16
CA LEU A 61 1.80 -0.90 -2.37
C LEU A 61 1.94 0.45 -3.04
N GLU A 62 0.80 1.10 -3.25
CA GLU A 62 0.76 2.49 -3.68
C GLU A 62 0.32 3.36 -2.50
N ILE A 63 1.19 4.27 -2.07
CA ILE A 63 0.92 5.21 -0.99
C ILE A 63 0.62 6.57 -1.60
N ARG A 64 -0.56 7.10 -1.29
CA ARG A 64 -1.03 8.41 -1.73
C ARG A 64 -1.26 9.32 -0.54
N ASP A 65 -0.99 10.60 -0.72
CA ASP A 65 -1.32 11.63 0.27
C ASP A 65 -2.84 11.67 0.47
N ALA A 66 -3.32 11.57 1.71
CA ALA A 66 -4.75 11.43 1.97
C ALA A 66 -5.57 12.69 1.63
N ARG A 67 -4.92 13.86 1.56
CA ARG A 67 -5.57 15.15 1.30
C ARG A 67 -5.61 15.48 -0.19
N THR A 68 -4.53 15.21 -0.92
CA THR A 68 -4.38 15.57 -2.34
C THR A 68 -4.60 14.39 -3.28
N GLY A 69 -4.49 13.15 -2.78
CA GLY A 69 -4.56 11.94 -3.61
C GLY A 69 -3.32 11.70 -4.48
N THR A 70 -2.29 12.53 -4.33
CA THR A 70 -1.02 12.44 -5.07
C THR A 70 -0.27 11.18 -4.65
N LYS A 71 0.28 10.43 -5.60
CA LYS A 71 1.18 9.31 -5.30
C LYS A 71 2.46 9.85 -4.66
N VAL A 72 2.79 9.32 -3.48
CA VAL A 72 3.95 9.73 -2.68
C VAL A 72 5.00 8.62 -2.69
N LEU A 73 4.57 7.36 -2.64
CA LEU A 73 5.46 6.21 -2.68
C LEU A 73 4.83 5.07 -3.47
N ASP A 74 5.67 4.32 -4.18
CA ASP A 74 5.35 3.07 -4.86
C ASP A 74 6.35 2.04 -4.32
N TRP A 75 5.85 1.00 -3.66
CA TRP A 75 6.66 0.04 -2.91
C TRP A 75 6.34 -1.39 -3.35
N THR A 76 7.37 -2.16 -3.69
CA THR A 76 7.21 -3.50 -4.28
C THR A 76 7.54 -4.65 -3.32
N GLY A 77 7.79 -4.34 -2.04
CA GLY A 77 8.51 -5.24 -1.16
C GLY A 77 10.01 -5.21 -1.47
N ALA A 78 10.82 -5.42 -0.44
CA ALA A 78 12.28 -5.56 -0.53
C ALA A 78 12.69 -7.03 -0.76
#